data_AF-A0A227J6K0-F1
#
_entry.id   AF-A0A227J6K0-F1
#
_cell.length_a   1.000
_cell.length_b   1.000
_cell.length_c   1.000
_cell.angle_alpha   90.00
_cell.angle_beta   90.00
_cell.angle_gamma   90.00
#
_symmetry.space_group_name_H-M   'P 1'
#
loop_
_entity.id
_entity.type
_entity.pdbx_description
1 polymer ?
#
loop_
_entity_poly.entity_id
_entity_poly.type
_entity_poly.pdbx_seq_one_letter_code
_entity_poly.pdbx_strand_id
1 'polypeptide(L)'
;DGMGPAYTTAYRYYQDSPETKQIEPTVFDSILVGMAHTYPDDDTYVTDSAAGATALSSGIKSYNGAVAVDTHKKPVKTMLEVAKEQGMTTALVATSQINHATPASFAAHNESRRNYDQIADDYLDNK
;
A
#
# COMPACT_ATOMS: atom_id res chain seq x y z
N ASP A 1 0.65 -7.14 2.63
CA ASP A 1 0.46 -7.14 1.16
C ASP A 1 -0.31 -8.40 0.78
N GLY A 2 -1.22 -8.34 -0.20
CA GLY A 2 -2.01 -9.48 -0.66
C GLY A 2 -3.15 -9.96 0.25
N MET A 3 -3.50 -9.21 1.30
CA MET A 3 -4.49 -9.60 2.31
C MET A 3 -5.93 -9.36 1.84
N GLY A 4 -6.41 -10.19 0.91
CA GLY A 4 -7.82 -10.20 0.51
C GLY A 4 -8.77 -10.77 1.60
N PRO A 5 -10.10 -10.71 1.41
CA PRO A 5 -11.08 -11.14 2.42
C PRO A 5 -10.93 -12.61 2.88
N ALA A 6 -10.39 -13.47 2.03
CA ALA A 6 -10.12 -14.86 2.38
C ALA A 6 -9.08 -14.98 3.52
N TYR A 7 -8.10 -14.07 3.58
CA TYR A 7 -7.05 -14.11 4.61
C TYR A 7 -7.60 -13.75 6.00
N THR A 8 -8.46 -12.74 6.10
CA THR A 8 -9.06 -12.35 7.39
C THR A 8 -10.02 -13.43 7.89
N THR A 9 -10.79 -14.06 6.99
CA THR A 9 -11.62 -15.22 7.32
C THR A 9 -10.79 -16.43 7.76
N ALA A 10 -9.72 -16.77 7.03
CA ALA A 10 -8.83 -17.86 7.40
C ALA A 10 -8.14 -17.61 8.74
N TYR A 11 -7.70 -16.37 9.01
CA TYR A 11 -7.13 -15.99 10.30
C TYR A 11 -8.14 -16.13 11.44
N ARG A 12 -9.40 -15.75 11.21
CA ARG A 12 -10.46 -15.94 12.20
C ARG A 12 -10.60 -17.41 12.60
N TYR A 13 -10.67 -18.32 11.64
CA TYR A 13 -10.77 -19.75 11.92
C TYR A 13 -9.51 -20.34 12.53
N TYR A 14 -8.34 -19.78 12.24
CA TYR A 14 -7.10 -20.20 12.86
C TYR A 14 -7.01 -19.81 14.35
N GLN A 15 -7.59 -18.66 14.73
CA GLN A 15 -7.62 -18.18 16.12
C GLN A 15 -8.79 -18.73 16.94
N ASP A 16 -9.78 -19.30 16.27
CA ASP A 16 -11.01 -19.82 16.87
C ASP A 16 -10.75 -20.94 17.89
N SER A 17 -11.49 -20.93 18.99
CA SER A 17 -11.48 -21.96 20.02
C SER A 17 -12.53 -23.03 19.68
N PRO A 18 -12.15 -24.29 19.40
CA PRO A 18 -13.11 -25.34 19.08
C PRO A 18 -14.02 -25.71 20.27
N GLU A 19 -13.70 -25.25 21.48
CA GLU A 19 -14.49 -25.44 22.68
C GLU A 19 -15.71 -24.50 22.76
N THR A 20 -15.75 -23.44 21.95
CA THR A 20 -16.85 -22.47 21.95
C THR A 20 -17.81 -22.73 20.80
N LYS A 21 -19.07 -22.29 20.98
CA LYS A 21 -20.12 -22.43 19.95
C LYS A 21 -20.10 -21.26 18.95
N GLN A 22 -19.56 -20.12 19.36
CA GLN A 22 -19.50 -18.90 18.55
C GLN A 22 -18.08 -18.69 18.11
N ILE A 23 -17.91 -18.21 16.88
CA ILE A 23 -16.59 -17.93 16.36
C ILE A 23 -16.03 -16.66 17.01
N GLU A 24 -14.82 -16.71 17.55
CA GLU A 24 -14.22 -15.53 18.18
C GLU A 24 -13.97 -14.40 17.17
N PRO A 25 -14.30 -13.14 17.52
CA PRO A 25 -13.98 -12.01 16.68
C PRO A 25 -12.48 -11.70 16.71
N THR A 26 -11.98 -11.15 15.61
CA THR A 26 -10.61 -10.65 15.49
C THR A 26 -10.60 -9.12 15.51
N VAL A 27 -9.42 -8.52 15.67
CA VAL A 27 -9.27 -7.05 15.54
C VAL A 27 -9.81 -6.55 14.19
N PHE A 28 -9.69 -7.35 13.11
CA PHE A 28 -10.18 -7.00 11.79
C PHE A 28 -11.71 -6.86 11.72
N ASP A 29 -12.45 -7.57 12.56
CA ASP A 29 -13.92 -7.46 12.65
C ASP A 29 -14.36 -6.11 13.21
N SER A 30 -13.60 -5.57 14.16
CA SER A 30 -13.91 -4.28 14.80
C SER A 30 -13.62 -3.06 13.92
N ILE A 31 -12.75 -3.19 12.92
CA ILE A 31 -12.27 -2.08 12.08
C ILE A 31 -12.76 -2.15 10.63
N LEU A 32 -13.56 -3.16 10.27
CA LEU A 32 -14.08 -3.30 8.91
C LEU A 32 -15.14 -2.23 8.62
N VAL A 33 -14.88 -1.39 7.63
CA VAL A 33 -15.78 -0.29 7.24
C VAL A 33 -16.37 -0.41 5.84
N GLY A 34 -15.75 -1.20 4.94
CA GLY A 34 -16.20 -1.31 3.56
C GLY A 34 -15.23 -2.10 2.68
N MET A 35 -15.46 -2.02 1.37
CA MET A 35 -14.66 -2.69 0.33
C MET A 35 -14.23 -1.69 -0.74
N ALA A 36 -13.10 -1.96 -1.41
CA ALA A 36 -12.55 -1.11 -2.46
C ALA A 36 -12.20 -1.93 -3.70
N HIS A 37 -12.44 -1.35 -4.89
CA HIS A 37 -12.01 -1.92 -6.16
C HIS A 37 -10.54 -1.58 -6.42
N THR A 38 -9.71 -2.59 -6.69
CA THR A 38 -8.25 -2.45 -6.71
C THR A 38 -7.62 -2.40 -8.10
N TYR A 39 -8.38 -2.55 -9.19
CA TYR A 39 -7.84 -2.57 -10.56
C TYR A 39 -6.92 -1.35 -10.85
N PRO A 40 -5.81 -1.53 -11.57
CA PRO A 40 -4.89 -0.44 -11.95
C PRO A 40 -5.50 0.43 -13.08
N ASP A 41 -4.86 1.55 -13.38
CA ASP A 41 -5.16 2.39 -14.55
C ASP A 41 -4.23 2.00 -15.72
N ASP A 42 -4.45 0.78 -16.23
CA ASP A 42 -3.78 0.22 -17.41
C ASP A 42 -4.67 -0.87 -18.07
N ASP A 43 -4.14 -1.58 -19.06
CA ASP A 43 -4.85 -2.62 -19.82
C ASP A 43 -4.99 -3.97 -19.07
N THR A 44 -4.74 -4.01 -17.75
CA THR A 44 -4.82 -5.23 -16.93
C THR A 44 -5.91 -5.17 -15.87
N TYR A 45 -6.34 -6.35 -15.40
CA TYR A 45 -7.39 -6.46 -14.37
C TYR A 45 -6.84 -6.53 -12.94
N VAL A 46 -5.61 -7.04 -12.79
CA VAL A 46 -5.03 -7.35 -11.49
C VAL A 46 -3.92 -6.35 -11.20
N THR A 47 -4.09 -5.61 -10.12
CA THR A 47 -3.09 -4.64 -9.66
C THR A 47 -1.89 -5.32 -9.03
N ASP A 48 -0.74 -4.68 -9.14
CA ASP A 48 0.45 -5.00 -8.39
C ASP A 48 0.57 -4.12 -7.14
N SER A 49 1.52 -4.46 -6.26
CA SER A 49 1.75 -3.69 -5.03
C SER A 49 2.07 -2.21 -5.27
N ALA A 50 2.66 -1.86 -6.42
CA ALA A 50 3.10 -0.49 -6.69
C ALA A 50 1.92 0.40 -7.08
N ALA A 51 1.11 -0.03 -8.05
CA ALA A 51 -0.11 0.66 -8.45
C ALA A 51 -1.11 0.75 -7.28
N GLY A 52 -1.30 -0.34 -6.54
CA GLY A 52 -2.16 -0.37 -5.36
C GLY A 52 -1.68 0.59 -4.26
N ALA A 53 -0.38 0.60 -3.95
CA ALA A 53 0.16 1.51 -2.94
C ALA A 53 0.16 2.98 -3.40
N THR A 54 0.39 3.25 -4.69
CA THR A 54 0.27 4.59 -5.27
C THR A 54 -1.16 5.13 -5.15
N ALA A 55 -2.16 4.30 -5.42
CA ALA A 55 -3.56 4.67 -5.23
C ALA A 55 -3.89 4.95 -3.76
N LEU A 56 -3.38 4.13 -2.84
CA LEU A 56 -3.57 4.33 -1.40
C LEU A 56 -2.86 5.58 -0.87
N SER A 57 -1.65 5.87 -1.34
CA SER A 57 -0.84 6.97 -0.83
C SER A 57 -1.26 8.32 -1.38
N SER A 58 -1.68 8.39 -2.64
CA SER A 58 -1.97 9.66 -3.35
C SER A 58 -3.45 9.90 -3.68
N GLY A 59 -4.28 8.86 -3.60
CA GLY A 59 -5.66 8.90 -4.08
C GLY A 59 -5.80 8.84 -5.61
N ILE A 60 -4.70 8.65 -6.34
CA ILE A 60 -4.67 8.58 -7.81
C ILE A 60 -4.32 7.16 -8.26
N LYS A 61 -5.16 6.56 -9.11
CA LYS A 61 -4.84 5.28 -9.76
C LYS A 61 -3.72 5.48 -10.80
N SER A 62 -2.91 4.45 -10.97
CA SER A 62 -1.81 4.43 -11.92
C SER A 62 -1.61 3.01 -12.49
N TYR A 63 -0.62 2.84 -13.36
CA TYR A 63 -0.29 1.58 -14.02
C TYR A 63 0.55 0.67 -13.11
N ASN A 64 0.51 -0.63 -13.39
CA ASN A 64 1.32 -1.62 -12.69
C ASN A 64 2.81 -1.32 -12.78
N GLY A 65 3.46 -1.26 -11.62
CA GLY A 65 4.87 -0.88 -11.50
C GLY A 65 5.12 0.58 -11.18
N ALA A 66 4.12 1.47 -11.25
CA ALA A 66 4.28 2.88 -10.92
C ALA A 66 4.44 3.12 -9.41
N VAL A 67 5.46 3.91 -9.02
CA VAL A 67 5.72 4.33 -7.64
C VAL A 67 5.41 5.82 -7.51
N ALA A 68 4.28 6.16 -6.92
CA ALA A 68 3.80 7.54 -6.70
C ALA A 68 3.90 8.46 -7.94
N VAL A 69 3.59 7.93 -9.12
CA VAL A 69 3.46 8.70 -10.36
C VAL A 69 2.12 8.41 -11.04
N ASP A 70 1.60 9.37 -11.81
CA ASP A 70 0.44 9.19 -12.67
C ASP A 70 0.77 8.37 -13.93
N THR A 71 -0.24 8.11 -14.77
CA THR A 71 -0.07 7.38 -16.04
C THR A 71 0.81 8.10 -17.08
N HIS A 72 1.09 9.38 -16.87
CA HIS A 72 2.05 10.17 -17.66
C HIS A 72 3.44 10.23 -17.01
N LYS A 73 3.67 9.42 -15.97
CA LYS A 73 4.92 9.32 -15.21
C LYS A 73 5.28 10.60 -14.44
N LYS A 74 4.30 11.46 -14.17
CA LYS A 74 4.50 12.65 -13.36
C LYS A 74 4.33 12.32 -11.88
N PRO A 75 5.19 12.82 -10.98
CA PRO A 75 5.02 12.66 -9.54
C PRO A 75 3.63 13.09 -9.08
N VAL A 76 2.98 12.25 -8.28
CA VAL A 76 1.74 12.58 -7.57
C VAL A 76 2.02 12.70 -6.09
N LYS A 77 1.43 13.73 -5.47
CA LYS A 77 1.65 14.01 -4.05
C LYS A 77 1.05 12.91 -3.18
N THR A 78 1.84 12.42 -2.24
CA THR A 78 1.47 11.37 -1.29
C THR A 78 0.99 11.95 0.03
N MET A 79 0.22 11.16 0.78
CA MET A 79 -0.23 11.55 2.12
C MET A 79 0.92 11.71 3.12
N LEU A 80 2.06 11.04 2.91
CA LEU A 80 3.22 11.18 3.78
C LEU A 80 3.88 12.55 3.57
N GLU A 81 3.98 13.01 2.33
CA GLU A 81 4.45 14.37 2.02
C GLU A 81 3.48 15.42 2.56
N VAL A 82 2.17 15.21 2.40
CA VAL A 82 1.15 16.11 2.98
C VAL A 82 1.29 16.20 4.50
N ALA A 83 1.49 15.07 5.20
CA ALA A 83 1.69 15.06 6.65
C ALA A 83 2.99 15.78 7.05
N LYS A 84 4.06 15.57 6.28
CA LYS A 84 5.37 16.22 6.51
C LYS A 84 5.30 17.73 6.35
N GLU A 85 4.62 18.23 5.32
CA GLU A 85 4.38 19.67 5.13
C GLU A 85 3.57 20.31 6.26
N GLN A 86 2.71 19.52 6.92
CA GLN A 86 1.97 19.94 8.10
C GLN A 86 2.79 19.86 9.39
N GLY A 87 4.09 19.53 9.31
CA GLY A 87 4.98 19.40 10.45
C GLY A 87 4.72 18.15 11.30
N MET A 88 3.99 17.17 10.78
CA MET A 88 3.74 15.91 11.49
C MET A 88 4.96 15.00 11.39
N THR A 89 5.16 14.18 12.42
CA THR A 89 6.16 13.10 12.35
C THR A 89 5.65 12.01 11.40
N THR A 90 6.49 11.63 10.44
CA THR A 90 6.20 10.59 9.45
C THR A 90 7.19 9.43 9.58
N ALA A 91 6.72 8.20 9.32
CA ALA A 91 7.53 7.00 9.39
C ALA A 91 6.99 5.91 8.44
N LEU A 92 7.90 5.09 7.92
CA LEU A 92 7.58 3.87 7.16
C LEU A 92 8.08 2.66 7.95
N VAL A 93 7.23 1.65 8.08
CA VAL A 93 7.56 0.37 8.74
C VAL A 93 7.15 -0.77 7.81
N ALA A 94 8.11 -1.63 7.48
CA ALA A 94 7.89 -2.77 6.61
C ALA A 94 8.69 -3.98 7.10
N THR A 95 8.17 -5.18 6.85
CA THR A 95 8.90 -6.44 7.03
C THR A 95 9.65 -6.86 5.76
N SER A 96 9.32 -6.25 4.62
CA SER A 96 10.07 -6.35 3.37
C SER A 96 11.27 -5.39 3.36
N GLN A 97 12.03 -5.39 2.26
CA GLN A 97 12.96 -4.30 1.98
C GLN A 97 12.24 -2.95 2.01
N ILE A 98 12.91 -1.91 2.53
CA ILE A 98 12.30 -0.59 2.73
C ILE A 98 12.02 0.13 1.43
N ASN A 99 12.76 -0.16 0.36
CA ASN A 99 12.53 0.34 -1.01
C ASN A 99 11.67 -0.63 -1.85
N HIS A 100 11.00 -1.61 -1.22
CA HIS A 100 9.95 -2.38 -1.90
C HIS A 100 8.78 -1.46 -2.28
N ALA A 101 8.00 -1.86 -3.28
CA ALA A 101 6.93 -1.05 -3.86
C ALA A 101 5.98 -0.41 -2.84
N THR A 102 5.52 -1.18 -1.85
CA THR A 102 4.53 -0.68 -0.87
C THR A 102 5.04 0.50 -0.04
N PRO A 103 6.18 0.43 0.68
CA PRO A 103 6.73 1.60 1.34
C PRO A 103 7.20 2.69 0.36
N ALA A 104 7.76 2.30 -0.79
CA ALA A 104 8.27 3.24 -1.79
C ALA A 104 7.19 4.20 -2.31
N SER A 105 5.98 3.71 -2.61
CA SER A 105 4.89 4.56 -3.14
C SER A 105 4.38 5.62 -2.15
N PHE A 106 4.88 5.66 -0.91
CA PHE A 106 4.58 6.72 0.06
C PHE A 106 5.70 7.76 0.20
N ALA A 107 6.91 7.49 -0.30
CA ALA A 107 8.08 8.32 0.00
C ALA A 107 9.07 8.50 -1.17
N ALA A 108 8.79 7.96 -2.35
CA ALA A 108 9.62 8.07 -3.55
C ALA A 108 8.74 8.20 -4.79
N HIS A 109 9.29 8.70 -5.90
CA HIS A 109 8.56 8.86 -7.16
C HIS A 109 9.34 8.24 -8.31
N ASN A 110 8.86 7.13 -8.84
CA ASN A 110 9.55 6.42 -9.90
C ASN A 110 8.59 5.76 -10.89
N GLU A 111 8.96 5.78 -12.18
CA GLU A 111 8.20 5.11 -13.24
C GLU A 111 8.21 3.58 -13.14
N SER A 112 9.12 3.02 -12.33
CA SER A 112 9.24 1.57 -12.19
C SER A 112 9.64 1.17 -10.77
N ARG A 113 8.85 0.29 -10.16
CA ARG A 113 9.13 -0.38 -8.88
C ARG A 113 10.40 -1.23 -8.86
N ARG A 114 11.03 -1.44 -10.03
CA ARG A 114 12.29 -2.20 -10.16
C ARG A 114 13.53 -1.31 -10.05
N ASN A 115 13.35 0.02 -10.04
CA ASN A 115 14.43 1.00 -9.94
C ASN A 115 14.84 1.18 -8.47
N TYR A 116 15.25 0.09 -7.82
CA TYR A 116 15.50 0.02 -6.38
C TYR A 116 16.56 1.00 -5.90
N ASP A 117 17.60 1.24 -6.70
CA ASP A 117 18.68 2.16 -6.36
C ASP A 117 18.17 3.60 -6.42
N GLN A 118 17.48 4.00 -7.49
CA GLN A 118 16.89 5.33 -7.59
C GLN A 118 15.83 5.59 -6.51
N ILE A 119 15.02 4.58 -6.18
CA ILE A 119 14.03 4.68 -5.09
C ILE A 119 14.73 4.87 -3.74
N ALA A 120 15.90 4.26 -3.54
CA ALA A 120 16.67 4.45 -2.31
C ALA A 120 17.29 5.86 -2.24
N ASP A 121 17.76 6.40 -3.37
CA ASP A 121 18.25 7.78 -3.47
C ASP A 121 17.13 8.79 -3.13
N ASP A 122 15.91 8.57 -3.64
CA ASP A 122 14.74 9.40 -3.34
C ASP A 122 14.45 9.50 -1.84
N TYR A 123 14.71 8.46 -1.04
CA TYR A 123 14.48 8.53 0.41
C TYR A 123 15.41 9.50 1.14
N LEU A 124 16.58 9.78 0.58
CA LEU A 124 17.54 10.75 1.11
C LEU A 124 17.27 12.16 0.57
N ASP A 125 16.82 12.23 -0.68
CA ASP A 125 16.64 13.48 -1.41
C ASP A 125 15.26 14.13 -1.22
N ASN A 126 14.22 13.35 -0.88
CA ASN A 126 12.90 13.86 -0.51
C ASN A 126 12.93 14.58 0.85
N LYS A 127 13.46 15.81 0.83
CA LYS A 127 13.47 16.77 1.95
C LYS A 127 12.14 17.46 2.16
#